data_AF-A0A1A5YBQ0-F1
#
_entry.id   AF-A0A1A5YBQ0-F1
#
_cell.length_a   1.000
_cell.length_b   1.000
_cell.length_c   1.000
_cell.angle_alpha   90.00
_cell.angle_beta   90.00
_cell.angle_gamma   90.00
#
_symmetry.space_group_name_H-M   'P 1'
#
loop_
_entity.id
_entity.type
_entity.pdbx_description
1 polymer ?
#
loop_
_entity_poly.entity_id
_entity_poly.type
_entity_poly.pdbx_seq_one_letter_code
_entity_poly.pdbx_strand_id
1 'polypeptide(L)'
;MMKSDCELIRDLLPLYQDGVASEASRNAVDEHLLSCQQCRSYKKGLDSEHFLQTEVAADDETIAYARVAKRIKKRKMYLSACLALFVIIVFFFAQAYAVGKRIDSFAAAQNSRWIDEESVLLDELDMYPYHIYFYENEDKYRTIVTHYAFPFWEPGGSSWANKTDDVIKLVGWYSGGTNGKGVTVVPIESFDEKVAYIEMGSTDRLRKEVRPGQIMVFSWSSVMRWNELDGIAYSEAGEPLYKLGYETSGQTIKTDELRWLPVSE
;
A
#
# COMPACT_ATOMS: atom_id res chain seq x y z
N MET A 1 -30.35 -5.69 90.18
CA MET A 1 -30.38 -5.97 88.74
C MET A 1 -29.91 -7.40 88.53
N MET A 2 -30.68 -8.22 87.81
CA MET A 2 -30.47 -9.66 87.70
C MET A 2 -29.24 -9.94 86.82
N LYS A 3 -28.33 -10.80 87.31
CA LYS A 3 -27.09 -11.14 86.60
C LYS A 3 -27.36 -11.89 85.29
N SER A 4 -28.44 -12.69 85.25
CA SER A 4 -28.91 -13.43 84.08
C SER A 4 -29.27 -12.52 82.90
N ASP A 5 -29.87 -11.36 83.16
CA ASP A 5 -30.31 -10.46 82.11
C ASP A 5 -29.11 -9.78 81.43
N CYS A 6 -28.01 -9.58 82.17
CA CYS A 6 -26.80 -9.00 81.61
C CYS A 6 -26.09 -9.96 80.64
N GLU A 7 -26.11 -11.26 80.89
CA GLU A 7 -25.49 -12.26 80.01
C GLU A 7 -26.24 -12.35 78.67
N LEU A 8 -27.57 -12.46 78.73
CA LEU A 8 -28.42 -12.47 77.55
C LEU A 8 -28.26 -11.20 76.70
N ILE A 9 -28.15 -10.04 77.34
CA ILE A 9 -27.96 -8.76 76.64
C ILE A 9 -26.58 -8.68 75.98
N ARG A 10 -25.53 -9.21 76.62
CA ARG A 10 -24.19 -9.27 76.03
C ARG A 10 -24.12 -10.16 74.80
N ASP A 11 -24.84 -11.28 74.80
CA ASP A 11 -24.95 -12.18 73.65
C ASP A 11 -25.68 -11.52 72.47
N LEU A 12 -26.66 -10.65 72.76
CA LEU A 12 -27.43 -9.93 71.73
C LEU A 12 -26.74 -8.67 71.21
N LEU A 13 -25.75 -8.12 71.93
CA LEU A 13 -25.11 -6.84 71.57
C LEU A 13 -24.41 -6.85 70.19
N PRO A 14 -23.69 -7.90 69.77
CA PRO A 14 -23.12 -7.97 68.42
C PRO A 14 -24.19 -7.89 67.33
N LEU A 15 -25.26 -8.68 67.46
CA LEU A 15 -26.38 -8.70 66.50
C LEU A 15 -27.15 -7.37 66.48
N TYR A 16 -27.23 -6.71 67.63
CA TYR A 16 -27.79 -5.36 67.76
C TYR A 16 -26.91 -4.32 67.05
N GLN A 17 -25.58 -4.39 67.19
CA GLN A 17 -24.62 -3.49 66.50
C GLN A 17 -24.65 -3.70 64.98
N ASP A 18 -24.72 -4.95 64.52
CA ASP A 18 -24.80 -5.30 63.11
C ASP A 18 -26.16 -4.97 62.47
N GLY A 19 -27.14 -4.51 63.26
CA GLY A 19 -28.46 -4.09 62.78
C GLY A 19 -29.38 -5.24 62.35
N VAL A 20 -29.01 -6.49 62.64
CA VAL A 20 -29.73 -7.71 62.23
C VAL A 20 -30.62 -8.30 63.34
N ALA A 21 -30.56 -7.76 64.56
CA ALA A 21 -31.44 -8.16 65.65
C ALA A 21 -32.92 -7.89 65.32
N SER A 22 -33.81 -8.78 65.78
CA SER A 22 -35.27 -8.59 65.69
C SER A 22 -35.72 -7.35 66.48
N GLU A 23 -36.89 -6.79 66.15
CA GLU A 23 -37.43 -5.61 66.85
C GLU A 23 -37.64 -5.87 68.34
N ALA A 24 -38.14 -7.05 68.71
CA ALA A 24 -38.29 -7.46 70.11
C ALA A 24 -36.93 -7.51 70.84
N SER A 25 -35.90 -8.04 70.18
CA SER A 25 -34.54 -8.11 70.74
C SER A 25 -33.91 -6.72 70.87
N ARG A 26 -34.15 -5.81 69.93
CA ARG A 26 -33.65 -4.42 70.01
C ARG A 26 -34.25 -3.67 71.18
N ASN A 27 -35.57 -3.74 71.34
CA ASN A 27 -36.28 -3.06 72.43
C ASN A 27 -35.79 -3.55 73.80
N ALA A 28 -35.57 -4.87 73.95
CA ALA A 28 -35.02 -5.45 75.17
C ALA A 28 -33.58 -4.97 75.47
N VAL A 29 -32.74 -4.84 74.44
CA VAL A 29 -31.39 -4.28 74.56
C VAL A 29 -31.43 -2.80 74.95
N ASP A 30 -32.27 -2.00 74.29
CA ASP A 30 -32.38 -0.56 74.58
C ASP A 30 -32.87 -0.28 76.00
N GLU A 31 -33.92 -0.98 76.44
CA GLU A 31 -34.46 -0.85 77.80
C GLU A 31 -33.43 -1.22 78.86
N HIS A 32 -32.68 -2.31 78.65
CA HIS A 32 -31.63 -2.73 79.56
C HIS A 32 -30.45 -1.75 79.59
N LEU A 33 -30.07 -1.19 78.43
CA LEU A 33 -29.00 -0.21 78.32
C LEU A 33 -29.34 1.13 78.98
N LEU A 34 -30.61 1.45 79.25
CA LEU A 34 -30.99 2.64 80.03
C LEU A 34 -30.61 2.49 81.51
N SER A 35 -30.76 1.29 82.07
CA SER A 35 -30.62 1.04 83.51
C SER A 35 -29.33 0.34 83.92
N CYS A 36 -28.62 -0.34 83.00
CA CYS A 36 -27.40 -1.09 83.32
C CYS A 36 -26.10 -0.40 82.84
N GLN A 37 -25.27 0.08 83.78
CA GLN A 37 -23.96 0.67 83.46
C GLN A 37 -22.95 -0.36 82.93
N GLN A 38 -23.01 -1.61 83.39
CA GLN A 38 -22.05 -2.65 82.99
C GLN A 38 -22.20 -3.05 81.52
N CYS A 39 -23.44 -3.19 81.03
CA CYS A 39 -23.72 -3.50 79.63
C CYS A 39 -23.39 -2.32 78.70
N ARG A 40 -23.57 -1.07 79.16
CA ARG A 40 -23.11 0.13 78.42
C ARG A 40 -21.59 0.14 78.24
N SER A 41 -20.83 -0.20 79.27
CA SER A 41 -19.37 -0.28 79.19
C SER A 41 -18.92 -1.42 78.26
N TYR A 42 -19.60 -2.57 78.32
CA TYR A 42 -19.31 -3.70 77.44
C TYR A 42 -19.55 -3.38 75.96
N LYS A 43 -20.68 -2.72 75.63
CA LYS A 43 -20.98 -2.23 74.27
C LYS A 43 -19.87 -1.32 73.72
N LYS A 44 -19.35 -0.40 74.55
CA LYS A 44 -18.21 0.47 74.15
C LYS A 44 -16.93 -0.29 73.88
N GLY A 45 -16.70 -1.42 74.56
CA GLY A 45 -15.55 -2.30 74.31
C GLY A 45 -15.66 -3.02 72.96
N LEU A 46 -16.86 -3.49 72.60
CA LEU A 46 -17.15 -4.10 71.29
C LEU A 46 -16.87 -3.15 70.12
N ASP A 47 -17.24 -1.86 70.25
CA ASP A 47 -16.95 -0.84 69.22
C ASP A 47 -15.44 -0.68 68.98
N SER A 48 -14.60 -0.97 69.98
CA SER A 48 -13.13 -0.86 69.90
C SER A 48 -12.43 -2.11 69.36
N GLU A 49 -13.10 -3.27 69.38
CA GLU A 49 -12.56 -4.54 68.87
C GLU A 49 -12.88 -4.81 67.40
N HIS A 50 -13.71 -3.96 66.77
CA HIS A 50 -14.02 -4.07 65.34
C HIS A 50 -12.91 -3.47 64.44
N PHE A 51 -11.64 -3.77 64.75
CA PHE A 51 -10.48 -3.45 63.92
C PHE A 51 -9.81 -4.75 63.42
N LEU A 52 -10.55 -5.53 62.64
CA LEU A 52 -9.98 -6.52 61.73
C LEU A 52 -10.47 -6.29 60.30
N GLN A 53 -10.42 -5.04 59.84
CA GLN A 53 -10.01 -4.81 58.46
C GLN A 53 -8.48 -4.92 58.45
N THR A 54 -7.97 -6.15 58.43
CA THR A 54 -6.63 -6.34 57.90
C THR A 54 -6.74 -6.04 56.41
N GLU A 55 -6.53 -4.78 56.02
CA GLU A 55 -5.92 -4.53 54.72
C GLU A 55 -4.60 -5.31 54.76
N VAL A 56 -4.61 -6.52 54.20
CA VAL A 56 -3.39 -7.27 53.99
C VAL A 56 -2.60 -6.43 52.99
N ALA A 57 -1.69 -5.61 53.51
CA ALA A 57 -0.73 -4.89 52.70
C ALA A 57 -0.08 -5.94 51.80
N ALA A 58 -0.29 -5.81 50.49
CA ALA A 58 0.25 -6.72 49.50
C ALA A 58 1.75 -6.89 49.79
N ASP A 59 2.17 -8.11 50.14
CA ASP A 59 3.59 -8.37 50.41
C ASP A 59 4.42 -8.05 49.15
N ASP A 60 5.71 -7.79 49.32
CA ASP A 60 6.57 -7.39 48.19
C ASP A 60 6.60 -8.47 47.07
N GLU A 61 6.31 -9.73 47.42
CA GLU A 61 6.16 -10.84 46.47
C GLU A 61 4.93 -10.67 45.59
N THR A 62 3.75 -10.41 46.16
CA THR A 62 2.49 -10.16 45.44
C THR A 62 2.57 -8.91 44.55
N ILE A 63 3.26 -7.86 45.00
CA ILE A 63 3.55 -6.67 44.18
C ILE A 63 4.52 -7.01 43.04
N ALA A 64 5.51 -7.87 43.27
CA ALA A 64 6.43 -8.36 42.24
C ALA A 64 5.70 -9.25 41.20
N TYR A 65 4.85 -10.18 41.63
CA TYR A 65 4.03 -11.01 40.74
C TYR A 65 3.07 -10.14 39.91
N ALA A 66 2.43 -9.13 40.50
CA ALA A 66 1.58 -8.20 39.76
C ALA A 66 2.38 -7.39 38.72
N ARG A 67 3.61 -6.97 39.02
CA ARG A 67 4.51 -6.31 38.07
C ARG A 67 4.89 -7.24 36.91
N VAL A 68 5.24 -8.50 37.20
CA VAL A 68 5.56 -9.51 36.19
C VAL A 68 4.33 -9.82 35.33
N ALA A 69 3.16 -10.03 35.92
CA ALA A 69 1.91 -10.28 35.22
C ALA A 69 1.53 -9.10 34.29
N LYS A 70 1.69 -7.85 34.74
CA LYS A 70 1.51 -6.65 33.90
C LYS A 70 2.47 -6.62 32.72
N ARG A 71 3.75 -6.95 32.92
CA ARG A 71 4.76 -7.03 31.84
C ARG A 71 4.42 -8.12 30.82
N ILE A 72 4.02 -9.31 31.29
CA ILE A 72 3.61 -10.41 30.41
C ILE A 72 2.35 -10.05 29.63
N LYS A 73 1.36 -9.42 30.27
CA LYS A 73 0.12 -8.95 29.60
C LYS A 73 0.43 -7.90 28.53
N LYS A 74 1.28 -6.92 28.82
CA LYS A 74 1.76 -5.94 27.84
C LYS A 74 2.51 -6.62 26.69
N ARG A 75 3.43 -7.55 26.99
CA ARG A 75 4.18 -8.30 25.96
C ARG A 75 3.25 -9.11 25.07
N LYS A 76 2.25 -9.80 25.63
CA LYS A 76 1.23 -10.53 24.86
C LYS A 76 0.40 -9.59 24.00
N MET A 77 0.03 -8.41 24.51
CA MET A 77 -0.69 -7.38 23.76
C MET A 77 0.16 -6.84 22.58
N TYR A 78 1.44 -6.52 22.80
CA TYR A 78 2.34 -6.11 21.73
C TYR A 78 2.54 -7.23 20.71
N LEU A 79 2.74 -8.47 21.15
CA LEU A 79 2.86 -9.62 20.26
C LEU A 79 1.59 -9.84 19.42
N SER A 80 0.40 -9.75 20.03
CA SER A 80 -0.87 -9.86 19.31
C SER A 80 -1.07 -8.70 18.33
N ALA A 81 -0.67 -7.48 18.70
CA ALA A 81 -0.73 -6.32 17.82
C ALA A 81 0.24 -6.45 16.64
N CYS A 82 1.47 -6.90 16.87
CA CYS A 82 2.45 -7.18 15.82
C CYS A 82 1.96 -8.28 14.88
N LEU A 83 1.37 -9.36 15.41
CA LEU A 83 0.82 -10.43 14.59
C LEU A 83 -0.38 -9.94 13.76
N ALA A 84 -1.28 -9.17 14.34
CA ALA A 84 -2.40 -8.57 13.62
C ALA A 84 -1.92 -7.65 12.50
N LEU A 85 -0.94 -6.78 12.79
CA LEU A 85 -0.33 -5.91 11.78
C LEU A 85 0.34 -6.72 10.66
N PHE A 86 1.07 -7.79 11.00
CA PHE A 86 1.68 -8.68 10.02
C PHE A 86 0.63 -9.30 9.09
N VAL A 87 -0.48 -9.80 9.63
CA VAL A 87 -1.58 -10.36 8.83
C VAL A 87 -2.18 -9.29 7.90
N ILE A 88 -2.37 -8.06 8.39
CA ILE A 88 -2.86 -6.94 7.56
C ILE A 88 -1.89 -6.64 6.41
N ILE A 89 -0.59 -6.61 6.68
CA ILE A 89 0.44 -6.38 5.65
C ILE A 89 0.42 -7.52 4.62
N VAL A 90 0.43 -8.79 5.06
CA VAL A 90 0.38 -9.94 4.15
C VAL A 90 -0.87 -9.89 3.27
N PHE A 91 -2.03 -9.56 3.85
CA PHE A 91 -3.27 -9.42 3.10
C PHE A 91 -3.20 -8.27 2.08
N PHE A 92 -2.65 -7.11 2.46
CA PHE A 92 -2.45 -5.98 1.56
C PHE A 92 -1.56 -6.35 0.37
N PHE A 93 -0.43 -7.03 0.60
CA PHE A 93 0.45 -7.52 -0.46
C PHE A 93 -0.25 -8.57 -1.33
N ALA A 94 -0.98 -9.51 -0.74
CA ALA A 94 -1.73 -10.52 -1.50
C ALA A 94 -2.78 -9.90 -2.43
N GLN A 95 -3.52 -8.89 -1.94
CA GLN A 95 -4.48 -8.14 -2.76
C GLN A 95 -3.78 -7.37 -3.89
N ALA A 96 -2.67 -6.69 -3.60
CA ALA A 96 -1.89 -5.98 -4.62
C ALA A 96 -1.41 -6.93 -5.74
N TYR A 97 -0.88 -8.10 -5.37
CA TYR A 97 -0.44 -9.13 -6.32
C TYR A 97 -1.60 -9.70 -7.14
N ALA A 98 -2.77 -9.91 -6.53
CA ALA A 98 -3.97 -10.40 -7.21
C ALA A 98 -4.47 -9.44 -8.30
N VAL A 99 -4.27 -8.13 -8.14
CA VAL A 99 -4.64 -7.09 -9.13
C VAL A 99 -3.53 -6.87 -10.18
N GLY A 100 -2.43 -7.63 -10.12
CA GLY A 100 -1.35 -7.56 -11.11
C GLY A 100 -0.18 -6.63 -10.72
N LYS A 101 -0.20 -5.99 -9.54
CA LYS A 101 0.93 -5.17 -9.06
C LYS A 101 2.11 -6.07 -8.67
N ARG A 102 3.34 -5.60 -8.88
CA ARG A 102 4.56 -6.36 -8.56
C ARG A 102 5.59 -5.47 -7.86
N ILE A 103 6.57 -6.06 -7.21
CA ILE A 103 7.68 -5.31 -6.58
C ILE A 103 8.70 -4.86 -7.63
N ASP A 104 8.75 -5.55 -8.76
CA ASP A 104 9.68 -5.34 -9.86
C ASP A 104 8.93 -4.89 -11.12
N SER A 105 9.50 -3.95 -11.87
CA SER A 105 8.86 -3.40 -13.08
C SER A 105 8.73 -4.44 -14.18
N PHE A 106 9.73 -5.29 -14.39
CA PHE A 106 9.72 -6.32 -15.42
C PHE A 106 8.65 -7.37 -15.11
N ALA A 107 8.56 -7.80 -13.86
CA ALA A 107 7.49 -8.70 -13.41
C ALA A 107 6.08 -8.09 -13.63
N ALA A 108 5.92 -6.77 -13.45
CA ALA A 108 4.66 -6.08 -13.73
C ALA A 108 4.37 -6.04 -15.24
N ALA A 109 5.39 -5.83 -16.07
CA ALA A 109 5.28 -5.85 -17.52
C ALA A 109 4.87 -7.24 -18.03
N GLN A 110 5.55 -8.30 -17.57
CA GLN A 110 5.24 -9.71 -17.88
C GLN A 110 3.83 -10.14 -17.46
N ASN A 111 3.16 -9.40 -16.57
CA ASN A 111 1.76 -9.65 -16.24
C ASN A 111 0.76 -9.05 -17.25
N SER A 112 1.25 -8.30 -18.23
CA SER A 112 0.44 -7.72 -19.30
C SER A 112 -0.19 -8.81 -20.16
N ARG A 113 -1.50 -8.68 -20.42
CA ARG A 113 -2.25 -9.55 -21.34
C ARG A 113 -1.79 -9.49 -22.81
N TRP A 114 -0.86 -8.59 -23.12
CA TRP A 114 -0.35 -8.35 -24.47
C TRP A 114 0.99 -9.01 -24.74
N ILE A 115 1.56 -9.67 -23.73
CA ILE A 115 2.76 -10.48 -23.84
C ILE A 115 2.32 -11.95 -23.85
N ASP A 116 2.76 -12.68 -24.86
CA ASP A 116 2.57 -14.11 -25.05
C ASP A 116 3.92 -14.83 -25.00
N GLU A 117 3.92 -16.17 -25.12
CA GLU A 117 5.15 -16.97 -25.06
C GLU A 117 6.12 -16.70 -26.23
N GLU A 118 5.62 -16.13 -27.33
CA GLU A 118 6.40 -15.80 -28.53
C GLU A 118 6.96 -14.37 -28.49
N SER A 119 6.57 -13.58 -27.49
CA SER A 119 7.00 -12.20 -27.34
C SER A 119 8.48 -12.12 -26.97
N VAL A 120 9.29 -11.58 -27.87
CA VAL A 120 10.73 -11.38 -27.69
C VAL A 120 10.98 -9.95 -27.20
N LEU A 121 11.66 -9.79 -26.06
CA LEU A 121 12.09 -8.47 -25.57
C LEU A 121 13.19 -7.93 -26.49
N LEU A 122 12.95 -6.76 -27.07
CA LEU A 122 13.87 -6.07 -27.97
C LEU A 122 14.77 -5.08 -27.22
N ASP A 123 14.17 -4.23 -26.39
CA ASP A 123 14.87 -3.18 -25.64
C ASP A 123 14.01 -2.69 -24.46
N GLU A 124 14.60 -1.93 -23.55
CA GLU A 124 13.94 -1.33 -22.38
C GLU A 124 14.38 0.12 -22.14
N LEU A 125 13.54 0.89 -21.45
CA LEU A 125 13.83 2.29 -21.12
C LEU A 125 13.30 2.64 -19.73
N ASP A 126 14.21 3.08 -18.85
CA ASP A 126 13.85 3.65 -17.54
C ASP A 126 13.66 5.16 -17.64
N MET A 127 12.48 5.64 -17.22
CA MET A 127 12.09 7.04 -17.17
C MET A 127 11.21 7.31 -15.95
N TYR A 128 11.80 7.29 -14.75
CA TYR A 128 11.06 7.44 -13.48
C TYR A 128 9.92 8.48 -13.53
N PRO A 129 8.68 8.11 -13.17
CA PRO A 129 8.30 6.86 -12.49
C PRO A 129 7.98 5.70 -13.44
N TYR A 130 8.30 5.81 -14.74
CA TYR A 130 8.00 4.80 -15.74
C TYR A 130 9.17 3.87 -16.00
N HIS A 131 8.86 2.62 -16.31
CA HIS A 131 9.78 1.69 -16.97
C HIS A 131 9.04 1.09 -18.15
N ILE A 132 9.62 1.23 -19.34
CA ILE A 132 9.01 0.86 -20.62
C ILE A 132 9.78 -0.30 -21.23
N TYR A 133 9.05 -1.25 -21.79
CA TYR A 133 9.59 -2.43 -22.45
C TYR A 133 9.06 -2.52 -23.89
N PHE A 134 9.94 -2.86 -24.81
CA PHE A 134 9.62 -3.03 -26.23
C PHE A 134 9.75 -4.50 -26.61
N TYR A 135 8.69 -5.07 -27.16
CA TYR A 135 8.64 -6.47 -27.56
C TYR A 135 8.30 -6.63 -29.04
N GLU A 136 8.71 -7.75 -29.61
CA GLU A 136 8.30 -8.25 -30.91
C GLU A 136 7.46 -9.52 -30.75
N ASN A 137 6.28 -9.56 -31.37
CA ASN A 137 5.45 -10.76 -31.53
C ASN A 137 5.39 -11.12 -33.02
N GLU A 138 4.71 -12.20 -33.41
CA GLU A 138 4.60 -12.64 -34.82
C GLU A 138 4.22 -11.48 -35.78
N ASP A 139 3.14 -10.75 -35.48
CA ASP A 139 2.58 -9.73 -36.38
C ASP A 139 2.92 -8.27 -36.01
N LYS A 140 3.32 -8.01 -34.76
CA LYS A 140 3.32 -6.64 -34.20
C LYS A 140 4.47 -6.39 -33.26
N TYR A 141 4.89 -5.13 -33.17
CA TYR A 141 5.68 -4.61 -32.06
C TYR A 141 4.74 -4.19 -30.93
N ARG A 142 5.15 -4.44 -29.69
CA ARG A 142 4.41 -4.07 -28.48
C ARG A 142 5.25 -3.14 -27.62
N THR A 143 4.63 -2.08 -27.12
CA THR A 143 5.21 -1.22 -26.10
C THR A 143 4.41 -1.39 -24.82
N ILE A 144 5.06 -1.79 -23.74
CA ILE A 144 4.45 -2.04 -22.43
C ILE A 144 5.05 -1.06 -21.43
N VAL A 145 4.20 -0.24 -20.82
CA VAL A 145 4.61 0.75 -19.84
C VAL A 145 4.18 0.28 -18.46
N THR A 146 5.13 0.29 -17.53
CA THR A 146 4.86 0.12 -16.11
C THR A 146 5.15 1.43 -15.40
N HIS A 147 4.49 1.67 -14.27
CA HIS A 147 4.74 2.86 -13.48
C HIS A 147 4.87 2.54 -12.00
N TYR A 148 5.74 3.27 -11.32
CA TYR A 148 6.03 3.10 -9.93
C TYR A 148 5.01 3.86 -9.05
N ALA A 149 4.36 3.11 -8.17
CA ALA A 149 3.47 3.60 -7.14
C ALA A 149 3.79 2.87 -5.83
N PHE A 150 4.61 3.51 -4.99
CA PHE A 150 5.20 2.89 -3.79
C PHE A 150 4.18 2.05 -2.98
N PRO A 151 4.51 0.79 -2.62
CA PRO A 151 5.80 0.11 -2.84
C PRO A 151 5.85 -0.74 -4.14
N PHE A 152 4.90 -0.60 -5.05
CA PHE A 152 4.73 -1.49 -6.19
C PHE A 152 5.00 -0.80 -7.53
N TRP A 153 5.28 -1.61 -8.53
CA TRP A 153 5.08 -1.31 -9.93
C TRP A 153 3.71 -1.80 -10.35
N GLU A 154 3.01 -0.94 -11.07
CA GLU A 154 1.68 -1.21 -11.59
C GLU A 154 1.72 -1.33 -13.11
N PRO A 155 0.93 -2.23 -13.71
CA PRO A 155 0.67 -2.19 -15.14
C PRO A 155 0.16 -0.79 -15.52
N GLY A 156 0.86 -0.13 -16.43
CA GLY A 156 0.49 1.18 -16.94
C GLY A 156 -0.31 1.04 -18.23
N GLY A 157 0.19 1.65 -19.29
CA GLY A 157 -0.41 1.58 -20.62
C GLY A 157 0.31 0.60 -21.54
N SER A 158 -0.33 0.31 -22.67
CA SER A 158 0.23 -0.51 -23.73
C SER A 158 -0.18 0.05 -25.08
N SER A 159 0.67 -0.15 -26.07
CA SER A 159 0.44 0.26 -27.46
C SER A 159 1.14 -0.71 -28.39
N TRP A 160 0.90 -0.56 -29.69
CA TRP A 160 1.43 -1.44 -30.72
C TRP A 160 1.75 -0.67 -31.99
N ALA A 161 2.66 -1.23 -32.77
CA ALA A 161 2.93 -0.85 -34.15
C ALA A 161 2.89 -2.11 -35.02
N ASN A 162 2.38 -1.99 -36.24
CA ASN A 162 2.37 -3.10 -37.18
C ASN A 162 3.79 -3.31 -37.72
N LYS A 163 4.16 -4.57 -37.99
CA LYS A 163 5.35 -4.84 -38.78
C LYS A 163 5.10 -4.41 -40.22
N THR A 164 6.05 -3.69 -40.81
CA THR A 164 6.02 -3.27 -42.20
C THR A 164 7.32 -3.70 -42.88
N ASP A 165 7.28 -3.82 -44.21
CA ASP A 165 8.46 -4.04 -45.04
C ASP A 165 9.26 -2.75 -45.29
N ASP A 166 9.02 -1.71 -44.50
CA ASP A 166 9.72 -0.43 -44.61
C ASP A 166 11.18 -0.56 -44.19
N VAL A 167 12.04 0.22 -44.86
CA VAL A 167 13.47 0.32 -44.51
C VAL A 167 13.69 1.04 -43.17
N ILE A 168 12.77 1.93 -42.77
CA ILE A 168 12.73 2.51 -41.43
C ILE A 168 11.48 1.98 -40.72
N LYS A 169 11.68 1.18 -39.68
CA LYS A 169 10.63 0.52 -38.92
C LYS A 169 10.29 1.32 -37.66
N LEU A 170 8.98 1.47 -37.42
CA LEU A 170 8.45 1.92 -36.14
C LEU A 170 8.34 0.72 -35.20
N VAL A 171 9.29 0.57 -34.29
CA VAL A 171 9.43 -0.61 -33.38
C VAL A 171 8.53 -0.45 -32.15
N GLY A 172 7.36 0.15 -32.35
CA GLY A 172 6.44 0.58 -31.29
C GLY A 172 6.40 2.09 -31.13
N TRP A 173 5.45 2.55 -30.30
CA TRP A 173 5.31 3.93 -29.90
C TRP A 173 4.40 3.97 -28.68
N TYR A 174 4.59 4.88 -27.74
CA TYR A 174 3.63 5.12 -26.66
C TYR A 174 3.61 6.60 -26.33
N SER A 175 2.42 7.13 -26.08
CA SER A 175 2.24 8.49 -25.55
C SER A 175 1.10 8.49 -24.56
N GLY A 176 1.41 8.82 -23.31
CA GLY A 176 0.46 8.75 -22.22
C GLY A 176 1.07 9.16 -20.91
N GLY A 177 0.32 9.04 -19.82
CA GLY A 177 0.84 9.37 -18.51
C GLY A 177 -0.18 9.20 -17.41
N THR A 178 0.32 9.16 -16.18
CA THR A 178 -0.44 9.12 -14.94
C THR A 178 0.02 10.24 -14.02
N ASN A 179 -0.88 10.70 -13.14
CA ASN A 179 -0.59 11.68 -12.08
C ASN A 179 0.14 12.96 -12.58
N GLY A 180 -0.22 13.44 -13.77
CA GLY A 180 0.36 14.65 -14.36
C GLY A 180 1.79 14.50 -14.91
N LYS A 181 2.37 13.30 -14.88
CA LYS A 181 3.68 13.01 -15.49
C LYS A 181 3.47 12.36 -16.85
N GLY A 182 3.68 13.11 -17.93
CA GLY A 182 3.61 12.56 -19.28
C GLY A 182 4.86 11.75 -19.63
N VAL A 183 4.71 10.76 -20.51
CA VAL A 183 5.81 10.08 -21.18
C VAL A 183 5.43 9.80 -22.62
N THR A 184 6.33 10.10 -23.53
CA THR A 184 6.26 9.70 -24.93
C THR A 184 7.52 8.94 -25.28
N VAL A 185 7.39 7.79 -25.93
CA VAL A 185 8.51 7.01 -26.46
C VAL A 185 8.22 6.54 -27.87
N VAL A 186 9.24 6.57 -28.72
CA VAL A 186 9.17 6.18 -30.13
C VAL A 186 10.46 5.42 -30.49
N PRO A 187 10.49 4.10 -30.26
CA PRO A 187 11.58 3.22 -30.73
C PRO A 187 11.56 3.07 -32.26
N ILE A 188 12.71 3.26 -32.89
CA ILE A 188 12.88 3.19 -34.35
C ILE A 188 14.10 2.38 -34.69
N GLU A 189 14.01 1.58 -35.74
CA GLU A 189 15.13 0.87 -36.32
C GLU A 189 15.21 1.20 -37.81
N SER A 190 16.41 1.55 -38.29
CA SER A 190 16.64 1.86 -39.70
C SER A 190 17.64 0.87 -40.31
N PHE A 191 17.31 0.40 -41.51
CA PHE A 191 18.12 -0.48 -42.34
C PHE A 191 18.62 0.20 -43.62
N ASP A 192 18.24 1.46 -43.86
CA ASP A 192 18.72 2.21 -45.02
C ASP A 192 20.07 2.88 -44.71
N GLU A 193 21.12 2.47 -45.41
CA GLU A 193 22.47 3.04 -45.30
C GLU A 193 22.53 4.51 -45.73
N LYS A 194 21.56 5.00 -46.51
CA LYS A 194 21.49 6.40 -46.92
C LYS A 194 21.02 7.32 -45.79
N VAL A 195 20.37 6.78 -44.76
CA VAL A 195 19.85 7.55 -43.63
C VAL A 195 20.96 7.71 -42.61
N ALA A 196 21.48 8.93 -42.45
CA ALA A 196 22.54 9.24 -41.51
C ALA A 196 22.00 9.53 -40.10
N TYR A 197 20.88 10.27 -40.01
CA TYR A 197 20.27 10.62 -38.72
C TYR A 197 18.76 10.83 -38.85
N ILE A 198 18.07 10.72 -37.72
CA ILE A 198 16.65 11.00 -37.60
C ILE A 198 16.47 12.16 -36.61
N GLU A 199 15.60 13.09 -36.96
CA GLU A 199 15.12 14.13 -36.06
C GLU A 199 13.63 13.96 -35.78
N MET A 200 13.22 14.24 -34.54
CA MET A 200 11.83 14.12 -34.12
C MET A 200 11.54 15.06 -32.96
N GLY A 201 10.34 15.61 -32.92
CA GLY A 201 9.79 16.49 -31.89
C GLY A 201 9.58 17.90 -32.43
N SER A 202 8.40 18.47 -32.16
CA SER A 202 8.06 19.84 -32.59
C SER A 202 8.69 20.92 -31.70
N THR A 203 8.63 20.77 -30.38
CA THR A 203 9.15 21.76 -29.41
C THR A 203 10.54 21.39 -28.91
N ASP A 204 10.73 20.15 -28.46
CA ASP A 204 12.00 19.61 -27.97
C ASP A 204 12.55 18.60 -28.98
N ARG A 205 12.97 19.12 -30.14
CA ARG A 205 13.44 18.28 -31.25
C ARG A 205 14.73 17.56 -30.86
N LEU A 206 14.67 16.23 -30.87
CA LEU A 206 15.79 15.33 -30.64
C LEU A 206 16.36 14.89 -31.98
N ARG A 207 17.68 14.75 -32.04
CA ARG A 207 18.40 14.15 -33.16
C ARG A 207 19.14 12.90 -32.68
N LYS A 208 19.04 11.80 -33.42
CA LYS A 208 19.81 10.58 -33.19
C LYS A 208 20.45 10.09 -34.49
N GLU A 209 21.75 9.83 -34.42
CA GLU A 209 22.51 9.23 -35.51
C GLU A 209 22.09 7.77 -35.70
N VAL A 210 21.89 7.38 -36.95
CA VAL A 210 21.44 6.04 -37.33
C VAL A 210 22.62 5.09 -37.32
N ARG A 211 22.42 3.95 -36.67
CA ARG A 211 23.33 2.81 -36.73
C ARG A 211 22.52 1.62 -37.24
N PRO A 212 22.90 1.01 -38.38
CA PRO A 212 22.14 -0.08 -38.98
C PRO A 212 21.88 -1.22 -37.99
N GLY A 213 20.62 -1.63 -37.87
CA GLY A 213 20.19 -2.72 -36.98
C GLY A 213 20.22 -2.39 -35.48
N GLN A 214 20.40 -1.12 -35.09
CA GLN A 214 20.25 -0.68 -33.71
C GLN A 214 18.92 0.05 -33.50
N ILE A 215 18.18 -0.34 -32.46
CA ILE A 215 16.98 0.38 -32.02
C ILE A 215 17.38 1.70 -31.36
N MET A 216 16.83 2.78 -31.87
CA MET A 216 16.97 4.14 -31.35
C MET A 216 15.66 4.56 -30.69
N VAL A 217 15.66 4.71 -29.37
CA VAL A 217 14.46 5.13 -28.63
C VAL A 217 14.42 6.64 -28.48
N PHE A 218 13.52 7.33 -29.17
CA PHE A 218 13.22 8.73 -28.90
C PHE A 218 12.28 8.85 -27.71
N SER A 219 12.49 9.80 -26.81
CA SER A 219 11.74 9.86 -25.56
C SER A 219 11.57 11.28 -25.01
N TRP A 220 10.39 11.58 -24.47
CA TRP A 220 10.05 12.86 -23.84
C TRP A 220 9.31 12.66 -22.52
N SER A 221 9.52 13.58 -21.58
CA SER A 221 8.79 13.64 -20.29
C SER A 221 7.45 14.39 -20.40
N SER A 222 6.80 14.28 -21.56
CA SER A 222 5.54 14.93 -21.89
C SER A 222 4.70 14.01 -22.79
N VAL A 223 3.38 14.24 -22.82
CA VAL A 223 2.48 13.53 -23.74
C VAL A 223 2.46 14.29 -25.06
N MET A 224 2.88 13.63 -26.14
CA MET A 224 2.87 14.21 -27.49
C MET A 224 1.84 13.51 -28.37
N ARG A 225 1.18 14.27 -29.22
CA ARG A 225 0.33 13.71 -30.29
C ARG A 225 1.20 13.22 -31.45
N TRP A 226 0.68 12.28 -32.24
CA TRP A 226 1.42 11.73 -33.38
C TRP A 226 1.92 12.82 -34.35
N ASN A 227 1.14 13.89 -34.54
CA ASN A 227 1.48 14.99 -35.43
C ASN A 227 2.50 15.97 -34.82
N GLU A 228 2.72 15.92 -33.51
CA GLU A 228 3.75 16.69 -32.81
C GLU A 228 5.12 15.98 -32.85
N LEU A 229 5.14 14.69 -33.20
CA LEU A 229 6.38 13.96 -33.41
C LEU A 229 7.18 14.54 -34.59
N ASP A 230 6.53 14.95 -35.68
CA ASP A 230 7.18 15.56 -36.87
C ASP A 230 8.53 14.88 -37.24
N GLY A 231 8.53 13.54 -37.28
CA GLY A 231 9.73 12.75 -37.51
C GLY A 231 10.21 12.87 -38.95
N ILE A 232 11.49 13.20 -39.15
CA ILE A 232 12.13 13.29 -40.47
C ILE A 232 13.48 12.58 -40.42
N ALA A 233 13.73 11.71 -41.40
CA ALA A 233 14.99 11.00 -41.58
C ALA A 233 15.80 11.68 -42.69
N TYR A 234 17.10 11.87 -42.46
CA TYR A 234 17.97 12.68 -43.31
C TYR A 234 19.17 11.90 -43.84
N SER A 235 19.65 12.29 -45.01
CA SER A 235 20.94 11.86 -45.54
C SER A 235 22.12 12.54 -44.82
N GLU A 236 23.34 12.08 -45.08
CA GLU A 236 24.57 12.74 -44.58
C GLU A 236 24.70 14.18 -45.07
N ALA A 237 24.16 14.49 -46.27
CA ALA A 237 24.11 15.83 -46.83
C ALA A 237 23.00 16.72 -46.22
N GLY A 238 22.16 16.18 -45.33
CA GLY A 238 21.05 16.88 -44.71
C GLY A 238 19.78 16.97 -45.56
N GLU A 239 19.67 16.13 -46.60
CA GLU A 239 18.47 16.05 -47.43
C GLU A 239 17.41 15.16 -46.77
N PRO A 240 16.13 15.57 -46.70
CA PRO A 240 15.08 14.76 -46.10
C PRO A 240 14.73 13.58 -47.02
N LEU A 241 14.87 12.37 -46.51
CA LEU A 241 14.63 11.12 -47.24
C LEU A 241 13.27 10.51 -46.89
N TYR A 242 12.90 10.52 -45.60
CA TYR A 242 11.65 9.94 -45.12
C TYR A 242 10.97 10.85 -44.10
N LYS A 243 9.63 10.80 -44.07
CA LYS A 243 8.81 11.50 -43.08
C LYS A 243 7.85 10.53 -42.39
N LEU A 244 7.75 10.65 -41.06
CA LEU A 244 6.80 9.90 -40.26
C LEU A 244 5.39 10.43 -40.50
N GLY A 245 4.45 9.54 -40.83
CA GLY A 245 3.07 9.91 -41.11
C GLY A 245 2.16 8.71 -41.36
N TYR A 246 0.91 9.00 -41.72
CA TYR A 246 -0.04 7.99 -42.16
C TYR A 246 -0.05 7.90 -43.68
N GLU A 247 -0.17 6.68 -44.21
CA GLU A 247 -0.36 6.48 -45.63
C GLU A 247 -1.74 7.01 -46.06
N THR A 248 -1.72 7.93 -47.03
CA THR A 248 -2.92 8.46 -47.69
C THR A 248 -3.15 7.70 -49.00
N SER A 249 -3.99 6.67 -48.99
CA SER A 249 -4.45 6.03 -50.22
C SER A 249 -5.71 6.75 -50.72
N GLY A 250 -5.53 7.81 -51.51
CA GLY A 250 -6.64 8.62 -52.03
C GLY A 250 -7.25 9.55 -50.96
N GLN A 251 -8.57 9.48 -50.72
CA GLN A 251 -9.27 10.28 -49.70
C GLN A 251 -9.34 9.59 -48.32
N THR A 252 -8.82 8.37 -48.19
CA THR A 252 -8.89 7.58 -46.95
C THR A 252 -7.52 7.54 -46.28
N ILE A 253 -7.45 8.05 -45.05
CA ILE A 253 -6.27 7.90 -44.18
C ILE A 253 -6.42 6.56 -43.46
N LYS A 254 -5.46 5.66 -43.64
CA LYS A 254 -5.34 4.48 -42.78
C LYS A 254 -4.78 4.91 -41.43
N THR A 255 -5.65 5.31 -40.51
CA THR A 255 -5.26 5.82 -39.18
C THR A 255 -4.65 4.76 -38.27
N ASP A 256 -4.59 3.51 -38.74
CA ASP A 256 -4.00 2.35 -38.08
C ASP A 256 -2.53 2.08 -38.46
N GLU A 257 -1.99 2.79 -39.47
CA GLU A 257 -0.62 2.56 -39.98
C GLU A 257 0.24 3.83 -39.92
N LEU A 258 0.68 4.23 -38.72
CA LEU A 258 1.74 5.23 -38.58
C LEU A 258 3.08 4.61 -39.02
N ARG A 259 3.71 5.16 -40.06
CA ARG A 259 4.93 4.60 -40.66
C ARG A 259 5.82 5.69 -41.30
N TRP A 260 7.00 5.28 -41.75
CA TRP A 260 7.94 6.16 -42.44
C TRP A 260 7.69 6.12 -43.94
N LEU A 261 7.34 7.26 -44.53
CA LEU A 261 7.03 7.40 -45.94
C LEU A 261 8.19 8.13 -46.65
N PRO A 262 8.60 7.71 -47.85
CA PRO A 262 9.55 8.47 -48.65
C PRO A 262 9.07 9.90 -48.86
N VAL A 263 9.96 10.88 -48.71
CA VAL A 263 9.69 12.24 -49.15
C VAL A 263 9.77 12.22 -50.67
N SER A 264 8.62 12.19 -51.33
CA SER A 264 8.57 12.31 -52.79
C SER A 264 9.22 13.63 -53.22
N GLU A 265 10.09 13.59 -54.23
CA GLU A 265 10.47 14.77 -55.01
C GLU A 265 9.23 15.48 -55.60
#